data_AF-A0A0S2W3L1-F1
#
_entry.id   AF-A0A0S2W3L1-F1
#
_cell.length_a   1.000
_cell.length_b   1.000
_cell.length_c   1.000
_cell.angle_alpha   90.00
_cell.angle_beta   90.00
_cell.angle_gamma   90.00
#
_symmetry.space_group_name_H-M   'P 1'
#
loop_
_entity.id
_entity.type
_entity.pdbx_description
1 polymer ?
#
loop_
_entity_poly.entity_id
_entity_poly.type
_entity_poly.pdbx_seq_one_letter_code
_entity_poly.pdbx_strand_id
1 'polypeptide(L)'
;MKKRVIAVVAASAVTLCTAVTIAVGGTAGDPMLSKSYIDGAYTVQTISKAEEKITLRHDTLYQSAEETLKAKNDDYLTRGGLVTGDGTYQAAFSDLRVKEGDTVRIETGSGFLLLAGDVELSCTGNKTIDLSNGWEKGNGALTAGRRYLVVEDTVAVLTVTSPTAVLSLEGYYTLTESSATDYNALADGLKALGLFKGSDTGYGFGYDLEAKPTRIQALIMFLRLIGEEQAALSTTAACPFTDVPAWCQPYVAYAYEQGLTKGVDDAAMLFGTADYVTAGQYVTFILRALGYQDSGDTPDFTWDTALQRGMDLGILTAGEYKMLMEEPFLRAQVAYLSYFALEHTYKDRAETLQTQLTTSGVLDAADVAAVRGGIDVSRLT
;
A
#
# COMPACT_ATOMS: atom_id res chain seq x y z
N MET A 1 -33.07 -7.39 36.05
CA MET A 1 -33.72 -8.69 35.86
C MET A 1 -34.96 -8.90 36.75
N LYS A 2 -34.91 -8.66 38.07
CA LYS A 2 -36.07 -8.84 38.98
C LYS A 2 -37.37 -8.11 38.59
N LYS A 3 -37.30 -6.86 38.09
CA LYS A 3 -38.50 -6.08 37.67
C LYS A 3 -39.19 -6.62 36.40
N ARG A 4 -38.42 -7.26 35.49
CA ARG A 4 -38.99 -7.87 34.26
C ARG A 4 -39.65 -9.22 34.53
N VAL A 5 -39.15 -9.98 35.51
CA VAL A 5 -39.77 -11.23 35.96
C VAL A 5 -41.11 -10.96 36.65
N ILE A 6 -41.20 -9.91 37.48
CA ILE A 6 -42.46 -9.53 38.16
C ILE A 6 -43.53 -9.06 37.15
N ALA A 7 -43.13 -8.30 36.12
CA ALA A 7 -44.05 -7.84 35.08
C ALA A 7 -44.58 -8.98 34.20
N VAL A 8 -43.77 -10.00 33.90
CA VAL A 8 -44.19 -11.18 33.13
C VAL A 8 -45.17 -12.04 33.94
N VAL A 9 -44.92 -12.24 35.24
CA VAL A 9 -45.83 -12.99 36.13
C VAL A 9 -47.17 -12.26 36.31
N ALA A 10 -47.16 -10.92 36.43
CA ALA A 10 -48.37 -10.11 36.53
C ALA A 10 -49.17 -10.06 35.22
N ALA A 11 -48.51 -10.00 34.05
CA ALA A 11 -49.18 -9.98 32.76
C ALA A 11 -49.80 -11.35 32.39
N SER A 12 -49.19 -12.47 32.80
CA SER A 12 -49.79 -13.80 32.67
C SER A 12 -51.00 -13.96 33.60
N ALA A 13 -50.98 -13.39 34.81
CA ALA A 13 -52.15 -13.42 35.70
C ALA A 13 -53.36 -12.66 35.10
N VAL A 14 -53.13 -11.56 34.37
CA VAL A 14 -54.21 -10.74 33.78
C VAL A 14 -54.77 -11.32 32.47
N THR A 15 -53.97 -12.04 31.67
CA THR A 15 -54.45 -12.69 30.43
C THR A 15 -55.10 -14.06 30.64
N LEU A 16 -55.06 -14.61 31.86
CA LEU A 16 -55.67 -15.91 32.21
C LEU A 16 -57.05 -15.80 32.88
N CYS A 17 -57.57 -14.59 33.13
CA CYS A 17 -58.87 -14.37 33.79
C CYS A 17 -60.07 -14.22 32.85
N THR A 18 -59.93 -14.39 31.52
CA THR A 18 -61.03 -14.12 30.56
C THR A 18 -62.00 -15.28 30.30
N ALA A 19 -62.02 -16.32 31.14
CA ALA A 19 -63.10 -17.31 31.10
C ALA A 19 -63.51 -17.70 32.53
N VAL A 20 -64.41 -16.91 33.14
CA VAL A 20 -65.11 -17.29 34.36
C VAL A 20 -66.61 -17.12 34.16
N THR A 21 -67.26 -18.19 33.73
CA THR A 21 -68.71 -18.39 33.92
C THR A 21 -68.98 -19.78 34.48
N ILE A 22 -68.29 -20.17 35.54
CA ILE A 22 -68.76 -21.24 36.44
C ILE A 22 -68.39 -20.86 37.88
N ALA A 23 -69.07 -19.85 38.42
CA ALA A 23 -69.03 -19.55 39.85
C ALA A 23 -70.10 -20.40 40.55
N VAL A 24 -69.67 -21.39 41.33
CA VAL A 24 -70.56 -22.02 42.31
C VAL A 24 -70.47 -21.21 43.60
N GLY A 25 -71.47 -20.38 43.84
CA GLY A 25 -71.78 -19.85 45.19
C GLY A 25 -71.17 -18.52 45.64
N GLY A 26 -70.54 -17.71 44.77
CA GLY A 26 -70.01 -16.38 45.12
C GLY A 26 -70.78 -15.22 44.49
N THR A 27 -70.84 -14.05 45.17
CA THR A 27 -71.51 -12.85 44.64
C THR A 27 -70.66 -12.15 43.57
N ALA A 28 -71.26 -11.25 42.79
CA ALA A 28 -70.56 -10.51 41.72
C ALA A 28 -69.34 -9.68 42.19
N GLY A 29 -69.21 -9.43 43.50
CA GLY A 29 -68.05 -8.77 44.11
C GLY A 29 -66.99 -9.72 44.69
N ASP A 30 -67.30 -11.02 44.80
CA ASP A 30 -66.38 -12.07 45.29
C ASP A 30 -66.74 -13.45 44.70
N PRO A 31 -66.34 -13.71 43.43
CA PRO A 31 -66.57 -15.00 42.80
C PRO A 31 -65.62 -16.06 43.39
N MET A 32 -66.16 -16.88 44.30
CA MET A 32 -65.44 -18.01 44.91
C MET A 32 -65.13 -19.08 43.85
N LEU A 33 -63.85 -19.25 43.51
CA LEU A 33 -63.36 -20.35 42.68
C LEU A 33 -63.19 -21.61 43.54
N SER A 34 -63.79 -22.73 43.16
CA SER A 34 -63.64 -23.96 43.93
C SER A 34 -62.19 -24.47 43.87
N LYS A 35 -61.69 -25.02 44.97
CA LYS A 35 -60.37 -25.66 45.00
C LYS A 35 -60.21 -26.72 43.90
N SER A 36 -61.29 -27.47 43.60
CA SER A 36 -61.30 -28.44 42.51
C SER A 36 -61.15 -27.82 41.12
N TYR A 37 -61.68 -26.62 40.88
CA TYR A 37 -61.51 -25.89 39.62
C TYR A 37 -60.08 -25.34 39.48
N ILE A 38 -59.52 -24.82 40.58
CA ILE A 38 -58.12 -24.37 40.62
C ILE A 38 -57.17 -25.53 40.36
N ASP A 39 -57.32 -26.63 41.11
CA ASP A 39 -56.45 -27.81 41.03
C ASP A 39 -56.65 -28.62 39.74
N GLY A 40 -57.83 -28.57 39.12
CA GLY A 40 -58.18 -29.42 37.99
C GLY A 40 -58.17 -28.74 36.62
N ALA A 41 -58.67 -27.50 36.50
CA ALA A 41 -58.86 -26.83 35.21
C ALA A 41 -57.90 -25.66 35.03
N TYR A 42 -57.81 -24.77 36.02
CA TYR A 42 -57.01 -23.55 35.92
C TYR A 42 -55.50 -23.85 35.89
N THR A 43 -55.01 -24.68 36.80
CA THR A 43 -53.59 -25.08 36.85
C THR A 43 -53.16 -25.81 35.59
N VAL A 44 -53.96 -26.76 35.10
CA VAL A 44 -53.69 -27.51 33.88
C VAL A 44 -53.62 -26.59 32.65
N GLN A 45 -54.58 -25.67 32.48
CA GLN A 45 -54.55 -24.71 31.36
C GLN A 45 -53.42 -23.69 31.47
N THR A 46 -53.07 -23.27 32.69
CA THR A 46 -51.97 -22.34 32.95
C THR A 46 -50.63 -22.98 32.61
N ILE A 47 -50.42 -24.23 33.02
CA ILE A 47 -49.21 -25.01 32.69
C ILE A 47 -49.12 -25.20 31.17
N SER A 48 -50.20 -25.62 30.51
CA SER A 48 -50.22 -25.84 29.06
C SER A 48 -49.90 -24.55 28.27
N LYS A 49 -50.47 -23.40 28.63
CA LYS A 49 -50.14 -22.12 27.98
C LYS A 49 -48.72 -21.64 28.28
N ALA A 50 -48.18 -21.95 29.46
CA ALA A 50 -46.81 -21.64 29.81
C ALA A 50 -45.83 -22.50 28.99
N GLU A 51 -46.09 -23.79 28.85
CA GLU A 51 -45.33 -24.72 28.01
C GLU A 51 -45.36 -24.30 26.53
N GLU A 52 -46.52 -23.89 26.00
CA GLU A 52 -46.66 -23.39 24.63
C GLU A 52 -45.82 -22.11 24.41
N LYS A 53 -45.88 -21.14 25.33
CA LYS A 53 -45.06 -19.93 25.26
C LYS A 53 -43.57 -20.20 25.43
N ILE A 54 -43.19 -21.16 26.27
CA ILE A 54 -41.79 -21.58 26.44
C ILE A 54 -41.28 -22.21 25.14
N THR A 55 -42.07 -23.07 24.51
CA THR A 55 -41.73 -23.73 23.24
C THR A 55 -41.57 -22.70 22.13
N LEU A 56 -42.56 -21.82 21.93
CA LEU A 56 -42.50 -20.74 20.93
C LEU A 56 -41.26 -19.85 21.10
N ARG A 57 -40.92 -19.51 22.35
CA ARG A 57 -39.74 -18.68 22.64
C ARG A 57 -38.43 -19.43 22.42
N HIS A 58 -38.38 -20.73 22.73
CA HIS A 58 -37.23 -21.56 22.41
C HIS A 58 -37.04 -21.66 20.90
N ASP A 59 -38.10 -21.93 20.14
CA ASP A 59 -38.03 -22.03 18.67
C ASP A 59 -37.51 -20.72 18.06
N THR A 60 -38.01 -19.58 18.52
CA THR A 60 -37.55 -18.25 18.05
C THR A 60 -36.07 -18.02 18.39
N LEU A 61 -35.63 -18.42 19.59
CA LEU A 61 -34.25 -18.29 20.02
C LEU A 61 -33.33 -19.16 19.15
N TYR A 62 -33.71 -20.43 18.94
CA TYR A 62 -32.96 -21.36 18.09
C TYR A 62 -32.90 -20.90 16.65
N GLN A 63 -34.00 -20.41 16.08
CA GLN A 63 -34.02 -19.83 14.73
C GLN A 63 -33.07 -18.63 14.62
N SER A 64 -33.10 -17.70 15.58
CA SER A 64 -32.19 -16.54 15.57
C SER A 64 -30.72 -16.94 15.69
N ALA A 65 -30.41 -17.97 16.48
CA ALA A 65 -29.06 -18.50 16.63
C ALA A 65 -28.61 -19.24 15.36
N GLU A 66 -29.51 -20.00 14.74
CA GLU A 66 -29.27 -20.69 13.48
C GLU A 66 -29.05 -19.70 12.33
N GLU A 67 -29.84 -18.63 12.23
CA GLU A 67 -29.64 -17.54 11.25
C GLU A 67 -28.28 -16.86 11.46
N THR A 68 -27.90 -16.58 12.70
CA THR A 68 -26.58 -16.00 13.02
C THR A 68 -25.45 -16.95 12.64
N LEU A 69 -25.58 -18.24 12.94
CA LEU A 69 -24.60 -19.26 12.60
C LEU A 69 -24.51 -19.48 11.08
N LYS A 70 -25.64 -19.47 10.36
CA LYS A 70 -25.68 -19.52 8.90
C LYS A 70 -25.02 -18.30 8.31
N ALA A 71 -25.32 -17.09 8.78
CA ALA A 71 -24.67 -15.87 8.32
C ALA A 71 -23.14 -15.91 8.55
N LYS A 72 -22.69 -16.39 9.72
CA LYS A 72 -21.26 -16.60 9.98
C LYS A 72 -20.65 -17.69 9.11
N ASN A 73 -21.36 -18.79 8.90
CA ASN A 73 -20.90 -19.88 8.04
C ASN A 73 -20.83 -19.43 6.58
N ASP A 74 -21.80 -18.64 6.11
CA ASP A 74 -21.82 -18.06 4.77
C ASP A 74 -20.72 -17.00 4.61
N ASP A 75 -20.40 -16.21 5.65
CA ASP A 75 -19.22 -15.34 5.69
C ASP A 75 -17.92 -16.16 5.60
N TYR A 76 -17.79 -17.24 6.38
CA TYR A 76 -16.64 -18.14 6.30
C TYR A 76 -16.55 -18.88 4.96
N LEU A 77 -17.67 -19.26 4.36
CA LEU A 77 -17.73 -19.87 3.03
C LEU A 77 -17.49 -18.84 1.93
N THR A 78 -17.82 -17.56 2.13
CA THR A 78 -17.48 -16.47 1.21
C THR A 78 -15.99 -16.15 1.31
N ARG A 79 -15.41 -16.13 2.51
CA ARG A 79 -13.96 -16.04 2.75
C ARG A 79 -13.22 -17.28 2.23
N GLY A 80 -13.83 -18.46 2.35
CA GLY A 80 -13.36 -19.72 1.77
C GLY A 80 -13.58 -19.79 0.25
N GLY A 81 -14.55 -19.06 -0.29
CA GLY A 81 -14.85 -18.87 -1.71
C GLY A 81 -14.03 -17.74 -2.34
N LEU A 82 -13.41 -16.88 -1.53
CA LEU A 82 -12.34 -15.97 -1.95
C LEU A 82 -11.10 -16.77 -2.40
N VAL A 83 -10.92 -18.01 -1.93
CA VAL A 83 -9.97 -19.00 -2.50
C VAL A 83 -10.32 -19.35 -3.96
N THR A 84 -11.54 -19.03 -4.40
CA THR A 84 -12.01 -19.23 -5.77
C THR A 84 -12.29 -17.92 -6.54
N GLY A 85 -11.99 -16.72 -6.01
CA GLY A 85 -12.31 -15.52 -6.81
C GLY A 85 -11.76 -14.12 -6.49
N ASP A 86 -11.38 -13.71 -5.27
CA ASP A 86 -11.06 -12.27 -5.05
C ASP A 86 -10.18 -11.92 -3.83
N GLY A 87 -9.60 -12.90 -3.14
CA GLY A 87 -8.83 -12.65 -1.91
C GLY A 87 -7.58 -13.50 -1.83
N THR A 88 -6.50 -12.86 -1.41
CA THR A 88 -5.20 -13.50 -1.26
C THR A 88 -4.98 -13.88 0.20
N TYR A 89 -4.52 -15.11 0.43
CA TYR A 89 -4.08 -15.57 1.75
C TYR A 89 -2.56 -15.71 1.77
N GLN A 90 -1.92 -15.11 2.78
CA GLN A 90 -0.48 -15.22 3.03
C GLN A 90 -0.24 -15.94 4.35
N ALA A 91 0.43 -17.09 4.30
CA ALA A 91 0.70 -17.92 5.48
C ALA A 91 1.75 -17.31 6.43
N ALA A 92 2.55 -16.37 5.94
CA ALA A 92 3.55 -15.62 6.68
C ALA A 92 3.64 -14.21 6.08
N PHE A 93 4.34 -13.30 6.75
CA PHE A 93 4.58 -11.97 6.20
C PHE A 93 5.26 -12.05 4.84
N SER A 94 4.60 -11.46 3.85
CA SER A 94 5.14 -11.23 2.53
C SER A 94 4.94 -9.78 2.15
N ASP A 95 5.91 -9.23 1.44
CA ASP A 95 5.86 -7.86 0.99
C ASP A 95 4.90 -7.72 -0.20
N LEU A 96 4.16 -6.62 -0.18
CA LEU A 96 3.31 -6.14 -1.26
C LEU A 96 3.70 -4.69 -1.53
N ARG A 97 4.25 -4.45 -2.72
CA ARG A 97 4.46 -3.09 -3.22
C ARG A 97 3.15 -2.59 -3.83
N VAL A 98 2.77 -1.38 -3.47
CA VAL A 98 1.51 -0.74 -3.87
C VAL A 98 1.79 0.69 -4.33
N LYS A 99 0.89 1.25 -5.12
CA LYS A 99 0.97 2.61 -5.69
C LYS A 99 -0.09 3.52 -5.08
N GLU A 100 0.09 4.83 -5.26
CA GLU A 100 -0.83 5.84 -4.75
C GLU A 100 -2.30 5.51 -5.06
N GLY A 101 -3.18 5.66 -4.07
CA GLY A 101 -4.61 5.40 -4.23
C GLY A 101 -5.00 3.92 -4.22
N ASP A 102 -4.05 2.97 -4.27
CA ASP A 102 -4.35 1.56 -4.03
C ASP A 102 -5.01 1.41 -2.66
N THR A 103 -5.95 0.48 -2.57
CA THR A 103 -6.56 0.11 -1.29
C THR A 103 -6.34 -1.37 -1.00
N VAL A 104 -5.91 -1.66 0.23
CA VAL A 104 -5.74 -3.03 0.72
C VAL A 104 -6.72 -3.25 1.85
N ARG A 105 -7.76 -4.05 1.58
CA ARG A 105 -8.73 -4.48 2.58
C ARG A 105 -8.18 -5.70 3.30
N ILE A 106 -8.09 -5.64 4.62
CA ILE A 106 -7.49 -6.66 5.48
C ILE A 106 -8.55 -7.17 6.46
N GLU A 107 -8.70 -8.49 6.52
CA GLU A 107 -9.75 -9.13 7.30
C GLU A 107 -9.34 -9.41 8.74
N THR A 108 -10.35 -9.53 9.61
CA THR A 108 -10.22 -10.01 10.98
C THR A 108 -9.29 -11.23 11.07
N GLY A 109 -8.34 -11.17 12.01
CA GLY A 109 -7.35 -12.20 12.28
C GLY A 109 -6.07 -12.09 11.44
N SER A 110 -6.00 -11.12 10.53
CA SER A 110 -4.85 -10.87 9.65
C SER A 110 -3.97 -9.74 10.21
N GLY A 111 -2.67 -9.81 9.93
CA GLY A 111 -1.66 -8.87 10.39
C GLY A 111 -1.04 -8.06 9.26
N PHE A 112 -0.59 -6.85 9.56
CA PHE A 112 0.11 -6.00 8.57
C PHE A 112 1.16 -5.09 9.19
N LEU A 113 2.13 -4.69 8.38
CA LEU A 113 3.14 -3.69 8.67
C LEU A 113 3.25 -2.73 7.49
N LEU A 114 3.47 -1.45 7.80
CA LEU A 114 3.98 -0.50 6.82
C LEU A 114 5.52 -0.53 6.89
N LEU A 115 6.18 -0.86 5.78
CA LEU A 115 7.64 -0.89 5.70
C LEU A 115 8.21 0.42 5.13
N ALA A 116 7.55 0.99 4.13
CA ALA A 116 7.92 2.27 3.51
C ALA A 116 6.69 2.97 2.91
N GLY A 117 6.78 4.31 2.78
CA GLY A 117 5.71 5.15 2.24
C GLY A 117 4.70 5.61 3.28
N ASP A 118 3.62 6.22 2.81
CA ASP A 118 2.54 6.78 3.61
C ASP A 118 1.23 6.06 3.29
N VAL A 119 0.56 5.58 4.34
CA VAL A 119 -0.68 4.81 4.25
C VAL A 119 -1.63 5.24 5.35
N GLU A 120 -2.87 5.51 4.97
CA GLU A 120 -3.96 5.86 5.87
C GLU A 120 -4.77 4.61 6.22
N LEU A 121 -4.97 4.35 7.51
CA LEU A 121 -5.83 3.27 7.98
C LEU A 121 -7.26 3.79 8.21
N SER A 122 -8.24 3.03 7.73
CA SER A 122 -9.64 3.16 8.09
C SER A 122 -10.16 1.85 8.66
N CYS A 123 -10.85 1.91 9.80
CA CYS A 123 -11.49 0.77 10.44
C CYS A 123 -13.01 0.94 10.40
N THR A 124 -13.71 -0.10 9.97
CA THR A 124 -15.16 -0.23 10.16
C THR A 124 -15.43 -1.31 11.20
N GLY A 125 -16.31 -1.03 12.17
CA GLY A 125 -16.55 -1.91 13.32
C GLY A 125 -15.70 -1.48 14.52
N ASN A 126 -14.83 -2.37 15.01
CA ASN A 126 -13.87 -2.04 16.08
C ASN A 126 -12.60 -1.38 15.52
N LYS A 127 -11.42 -1.76 16.01
CA LYS A 127 -10.12 -1.15 15.69
C LYS A 127 -9.05 -2.21 15.51
N THR A 128 -7.91 -1.84 14.96
CA THR A 128 -6.72 -2.71 15.00
C THR A 128 -6.02 -2.60 16.35
N ILE A 129 -5.12 -3.53 16.66
CA ILE A 129 -4.16 -3.42 17.77
C ILE A 129 -2.76 -3.21 17.17
N ASP A 130 -2.07 -2.16 17.61
CA ASP A 130 -0.63 -1.97 17.37
C ASP A 130 0.14 -2.89 18.33
N LEU A 131 0.59 -4.03 17.82
CA LEU A 131 1.32 -5.04 18.58
C LEU A 131 2.70 -4.54 19.05
N SER A 132 3.20 -3.46 18.47
CA SER A 132 4.52 -2.88 18.81
C SER A 132 4.49 -2.11 20.13
N ASN A 133 3.32 -1.58 20.52
CA ASN A 133 3.16 -0.84 21.77
C ASN A 133 1.99 -1.34 22.65
N GLY A 134 1.18 -2.26 22.15
CA GLY A 134 0.06 -2.89 22.86
C GLY A 134 -1.23 -2.07 22.91
N TRP A 135 -1.33 -0.98 22.15
CA TRP A 135 -2.50 -0.09 22.17
C TRP A 135 -3.39 -0.28 20.95
N GLU A 136 -4.67 0.07 21.10
CA GLU A 136 -5.60 0.14 19.98
C GLU A 136 -5.17 1.22 18.96
N LYS A 137 -5.26 0.88 17.68
CA LYS A 137 -5.10 1.80 16.54
C LYS A 137 -6.38 1.79 15.71
N GLY A 138 -7.11 2.90 15.76
CA GLY A 138 -8.23 3.19 14.86
C GLY A 138 -7.76 3.96 13.61
N ASN A 139 -8.65 4.78 13.05
CA ASN A 139 -8.36 5.56 11.85
C ASN A 139 -7.15 6.50 12.04
N GLY A 140 -6.48 6.84 10.95
CA GLY A 140 -5.30 7.70 10.97
C GLY A 140 -4.10 7.07 10.29
N ALA A 141 -3.16 7.91 9.86
CA ALA A 141 -1.89 7.50 9.28
C ALA A 141 -1.18 6.39 10.09
N LEU A 142 -0.65 5.41 9.37
CA LEU A 142 0.19 4.38 9.95
C LEU A 142 1.59 4.91 10.26
N THR A 143 2.30 4.20 11.14
CA THR A 143 3.72 4.46 11.41
C THR A 143 4.54 3.31 10.85
N ALA A 144 5.56 3.63 10.04
CA ALA A 144 6.45 2.61 9.50
C ALA A 144 7.15 1.80 10.60
N GLY A 145 7.38 0.51 10.33
CA GLY A 145 8.02 -0.43 11.25
C GLY A 145 7.13 -0.90 12.40
N ARG A 146 5.85 -0.53 12.42
CA ARG A 146 4.89 -1.03 13.41
C ARG A 146 4.05 -2.18 12.86
N ARG A 147 3.77 -3.16 13.73
CA ARG A 147 2.93 -4.32 13.43
C ARG A 147 1.55 -4.15 14.00
N TYR A 148 0.54 -4.37 13.15
CA TYR A 148 -0.86 -4.24 13.47
C TYR A 148 -1.57 -5.58 13.29
N LEU A 149 -2.59 -5.83 14.12
CA LEU A 149 -3.49 -6.97 14.01
C LEU A 149 -4.93 -6.46 13.87
N VAL A 150 -5.66 -6.95 12.88
CA VAL A 150 -7.09 -6.67 12.73
C VAL A 150 -7.88 -7.55 13.70
N VAL A 151 -8.53 -6.94 14.69
CA VAL A 151 -9.29 -7.67 15.73
C VAL A 151 -10.65 -8.12 15.20
N GLU A 152 -11.38 -8.86 16.03
CA GLU A 152 -12.73 -9.34 15.73
C GLU A 152 -13.70 -8.22 15.37
N ASP A 153 -14.64 -8.55 14.48
CA ASP A 153 -15.68 -7.65 13.98
C ASP A 153 -15.10 -6.32 13.45
N THR A 154 -13.92 -6.39 12.83
CA THR A 154 -13.24 -5.24 12.21
C THR A 154 -12.83 -5.55 10.78
N VAL A 155 -13.13 -4.61 9.90
CA VAL A 155 -12.56 -4.53 8.56
C VAL A 155 -11.61 -3.35 8.54
N ALA A 156 -10.33 -3.62 8.29
CA ALA A 156 -9.31 -2.59 8.10
C ALA A 156 -9.12 -2.35 6.60
N VAL A 157 -9.08 -1.10 6.19
CA VAL A 157 -8.74 -0.69 4.83
C VAL A 157 -7.53 0.22 4.91
N LEU A 158 -6.48 -0.15 4.20
CA LEU A 158 -5.27 0.64 4.04
C LEU A 158 -5.37 1.38 2.71
N THR A 159 -5.31 2.70 2.72
CA THR A 159 -5.28 3.53 1.51
C THR A 159 -3.90 4.14 1.36
N VAL A 160 -3.23 3.87 0.24
CA VAL A 160 -1.90 4.42 -0.04
C VAL A 160 -2.03 5.90 -0.42
N THR A 161 -1.24 6.76 0.24
CA THR A 161 -1.30 8.21 0.02
C THR A 161 0.00 8.80 -0.53
N SER A 162 1.10 8.06 -0.48
CA SER A 162 2.36 8.41 -1.17
C SER A 162 2.40 7.82 -2.58
N PRO A 163 3.30 8.28 -3.48
CA PRO A 163 3.45 7.73 -4.83
C PRO A 163 3.60 6.21 -4.87
N THR A 164 4.33 5.65 -3.90
CA THR A 164 4.46 4.21 -3.66
C THR A 164 4.49 3.92 -2.16
N ALA A 165 4.15 2.70 -1.78
CA ALA A 165 4.39 2.18 -0.45
C ALA A 165 4.72 0.68 -0.49
N VAL A 166 5.36 0.19 0.57
CA VAL A 166 5.61 -1.24 0.77
C VAL A 166 4.91 -1.69 2.05
N LEU A 167 3.95 -2.59 1.90
CA LEU A 167 3.25 -3.24 2.99
C LEU A 167 3.82 -4.64 3.19
N SER A 168 3.83 -5.15 4.42
CA SER A 168 4.08 -6.57 4.69
C SER A 168 2.81 -7.16 5.31
N LEU A 169 2.24 -8.19 4.69
CA LEU A 169 0.92 -8.71 5.02
C LEU A 169 0.97 -10.19 5.42
N GLU A 170 0.18 -10.57 6.42
CA GLU A 170 -0.02 -11.94 6.89
C GLU A 170 -1.53 -12.19 7.04
N GLY A 171 -2.05 -13.31 6.55
CA GLY A 171 -3.48 -13.63 6.57
C GLY A 171 -4.21 -13.22 5.30
N TYR A 172 -5.49 -12.89 5.43
CA TYR A 172 -6.38 -12.60 4.31
C TYR A 172 -6.42 -11.10 3.98
N TYR A 173 -6.21 -10.78 2.71
CA TYR A 173 -6.40 -9.43 2.18
C TYR A 173 -6.91 -9.45 0.74
N THR A 174 -7.47 -8.32 0.32
CA THR A 174 -7.81 -8.03 -1.07
C THR A 174 -7.20 -6.68 -1.46
N LEU A 175 -6.43 -6.66 -2.54
CA LEU A 175 -5.91 -5.45 -3.16
C LEU A 175 -6.92 -4.96 -4.20
N THR A 176 -7.23 -3.67 -4.19
CA THR A 176 -7.90 -2.97 -5.28
C THR A 176 -6.94 -1.93 -5.83
N GLU A 177 -6.50 -2.14 -7.07
CA GLU A 177 -5.54 -1.26 -7.73
C GLU A 177 -6.19 0.06 -8.16
N SER A 178 -5.43 1.15 -8.05
CA SER A 178 -5.79 2.45 -8.59
C SER A 178 -5.33 2.60 -10.04
N SER A 179 -5.75 3.69 -10.67
CA SER A 179 -5.22 4.12 -11.98
C SER A 179 -4.03 5.09 -11.86
N ALA A 180 -3.43 5.22 -10.67
CA ALA A 180 -2.25 6.09 -10.49
C ALA A 180 -1.03 5.53 -11.23
N THR A 181 0.00 6.35 -11.36
CA THR A 181 1.24 5.95 -12.05
C THR A 181 1.91 4.80 -11.31
N ASP A 182 2.17 3.70 -12.01
CA ASP A 182 2.82 2.52 -11.44
C ASP A 182 4.35 2.63 -11.50
N TYR A 183 4.92 3.37 -10.53
CA TYR A 183 6.37 3.48 -10.39
C TYR A 183 7.06 2.13 -10.09
N ASN A 184 6.35 1.17 -9.48
CA ASN A 184 6.90 -0.16 -9.21
C ASN A 184 7.15 -0.92 -10.51
N ALA A 185 6.21 -0.88 -11.45
CA ALA A 185 6.36 -1.48 -12.78
C ALA A 185 7.53 -0.88 -13.56
N LEU A 186 7.71 0.45 -13.50
CA LEU A 186 8.84 1.13 -14.14
C LEU A 186 10.19 0.70 -13.53
N ALA A 187 10.24 0.60 -12.20
CA ALA A 187 11.44 0.13 -11.50
C ALA A 187 11.74 -1.35 -11.79
N ASP A 188 10.72 -2.21 -11.89
CA ASP A 188 10.87 -3.60 -12.31
C ASP A 188 11.41 -3.72 -13.73
N GLY A 189 10.90 -2.93 -14.67
CA GLY A 189 11.42 -2.87 -16.04
C GLY A 189 12.88 -2.47 -16.08
N LEU A 190 13.25 -1.38 -15.38
CA LEU A 190 14.65 -0.94 -15.31
C LEU A 190 15.55 -1.95 -14.58
N LYS A 191 15.04 -2.67 -13.58
CA LYS A 191 15.78 -3.74 -12.90
C LYS A 191 16.06 -4.90 -13.84
N ALA A 192 15.06 -5.32 -14.62
CA ALA A 192 15.20 -6.36 -15.64
C ALA A 192 16.25 -5.99 -16.70
N LEU A 193 16.32 -4.70 -17.08
CA LEU A 193 17.36 -4.16 -17.96
C LEU A 193 18.72 -3.93 -17.27
N GLY A 194 18.87 -4.25 -15.98
CA GLY A 194 20.10 -4.03 -15.23
C GLY A 194 20.40 -2.56 -14.89
N LEU A 195 19.48 -1.64 -15.20
CA LEU A 195 19.65 -0.21 -14.99
C LEU A 195 19.30 0.21 -13.55
N PHE A 196 18.28 -0.37 -12.92
CA PHE A 196 17.86 0.00 -11.57
C PHE A 196 18.01 -1.17 -10.58
N LYS A 197 19.18 -1.29 -9.95
CA LYS A 197 19.52 -2.50 -9.18
C LYS A 197 19.00 -2.56 -7.73
N GLY A 198 18.43 -1.49 -7.20
CA GLY A 198 18.07 -1.40 -5.78
C GLY A 198 19.27 -1.23 -4.84
N SER A 199 19.00 -1.29 -3.54
CA SER A 199 19.93 -1.22 -2.41
C SER A 199 19.94 -2.55 -1.64
N ASP A 200 20.59 -2.55 -0.48
CA ASP A 200 20.61 -3.69 0.45
C ASP A 200 19.37 -3.75 1.37
N THR A 201 18.36 -2.89 1.15
CA THR A 201 17.10 -2.95 1.91
C THR A 201 16.41 -4.30 1.68
N GLY A 202 16.08 -5.00 2.77
CA GLY A 202 15.57 -6.38 2.75
C GLY A 202 14.10 -6.55 2.34
N TYR A 203 13.43 -5.48 1.89
CA TYR A 203 12.03 -5.50 1.47
C TYR A 203 11.84 -4.77 0.14
N GLY A 204 10.71 -5.01 -0.53
CA GLY A 204 10.33 -4.27 -1.74
C GLY A 204 11.38 -4.30 -2.86
N PHE A 205 12.14 -5.39 -2.96
CA PHE A 205 13.29 -5.58 -3.87
C PHE A 205 14.45 -4.57 -3.68
N GLY A 206 14.48 -3.90 -2.53
CA GLY A 206 15.48 -2.88 -2.22
C GLY A 206 15.37 -1.63 -3.08
N TYR A 207 14.24 -1.38 -3.74
CA TYR A 207 14.13 -0.24 -4.64
C TYR A 207 14.19 1.10 -3.90
N ASP A 208 13.69 1.12 -2.66
CA ASP A 208 13.56 2.31 -1.82
C ASP A 208 12.89 3.47 -2.58
N LEU A 209 11.81 3.19 -3.32
CA LEU A 209 11.17 4.20 -4.19
C LEU A 209 10.65 5.41 -3.40
N GLU A 210 10.36 5.20 -2.12
CA GLU A 210 9.86 6.19 -1.17
C GLU A 210 10.97 7.07 -0.57
N ALA A 211 12.24 6.74 -0.82
CA ALA A 211 13.37 7.48 -0.29
C ALA A 211 13.84 8.59 -1.25
N LYS A 212 14.44 9.65 -0.69
CA LYS A 212 15.11 10.68 -1.48
C LYS A 212 16.39 10.12 -2.11
N PRO A 213 16.67 10.38 -3.40
CA PRO A 213 17.87 9.88 -4.05
C PRO A 213 19.11 10.64 -3.56
N THR A 214 20.20 9.92 -3.30
CA THR A 214 21.50 10.53 -3.00
C THR A 214 22.29 10.85 -4.26
N ARG A 215 23.30 11.71 -4.15
CA ARG A 215 24.18 12.10 -5.26
C ARG A 215 24.88 10.91 -5.88
N ILE A 216 25.36 9.97 -5.07
CA ILE A 216 25.99 8.76 -5.61
C ILE A 216 24.98 7.87 -6.35
N GLN A 217 23.74 7.75 -5.86
CA GLN A 217 22.71 6.98 -6.55
C GLN A 217 22.34 7.61 -7.90
N ALA A 218 22.20 8.94 -7.96
CA ALA A 218 21.94 9.66 -9.20
C ALA A 218 23.10 9.52 -10.20
N LEU A 219 24.35 9.62 -9.75
CA LEU A 219 25.53 9.44 -10.60
C LEU A 219 25.61 8.02 -11.18
N ILE A 220 25.41 6.99 -10.35
CA ILE A 220 25.40 5.59 -10.82
C ILE A 220 24.29 5.39 -11.85
N MET A 221 23.11 5.96 -11.60
CA MET A 221 21.99 5.88 -12.53
C MET A 221 22.31 6.55 -13.87
N PHE A 222 22.93 7.73 -13.83
CA PHE A 222 23.45 8.40 -15.02
C PHE A 222 24.47 7.56 -15.79
N LEU A 223 25.48 7.00 -15.11
CA LEU A 223 26.49 6.13 -15.74
C LEU A 223 25.85 4.92 -16.43
N ARG A 224 24.80 4.35 -15.85
CA ARG A 224 24.05 3.25 -16.48
C ARG A 224 23.27 3.71 -17.72
N LEU A 225 22.64 4.87 -17.67
CA LEU A 225 21.91 5.44 -18.82
C LEU A 225 22.84 5.75 -20.00
N ILE A 226 24.12 6.05 -19.76
CA ILE A 226 25.11 6.24 -20.83
C ILE A 226 25.92 4.99 -21.16
N GLY A 227 25.68 3.86 -20.47
CA GLY A 227 26.35 2.58 -20.72
C GLY A 227 27.76 2.46 -20.15
N GLU A 228 28.15 3.34 -19.23
CA GLU A 228 29.53 3.49 -18.73
C GLU A 228 29.75 2.84 -17.36
N GLU A 229 28.76 2.13 -16.79
CA GLU A 229 28.88 1.52 -15.46
C GLU A 229 30.07 0.53 -15.37
N GLN A 230 30.28 -0.30 -16.39
CA GLN A 230 31.37 -1.29 -16.40
C GLN A 230 32.75 -0.65 -16.55
N ALA A 231 32.85 0.41 -17.37
CA ALA A 231 34.06 1.21 -17.47
C ALA A 231 34.40 1.86 -16.13
N ALA A 232 33.38 2.40 -15.44
CA ALA A 232 33.54 2.97 -14.11
C ALA A 232 33.99 1.95 -13.07
N LEU A 233 33.40 0.75 -13.06
CA LEU A 233 33.80 -0.34 -12.17
C LEU A 233 35.20 -0.87 -12.43
N SER A 234 35.69 -0.75 -13.67
CA SER A 234 37.03 -1.20 -14.09
C SER A 234 38.09 -0.11 -14.01
N THR A 235 37.74 1.09 -13.56
CA THR A 235 38.69 2.20 -13.52
C THR A 235 39.84 1.94 -12.55
N THR A 236 41.02 2.45 -12.91
CA THR A 236 42.18 2.53 -12.02
C THR A 236 42.42 3.95 -11.53
N ALA A 237 41.55 4.90 -11.88
CA ALA A 237 41.65 6.28 -11.44
C ALA A 237 41.52 6.39 -9.92
N ALA A 238 42.30 7.28 -9.31
CA ALA A 238 42.18 7.57 -7.89
C ALA A 238 40.99 8.51 -7.65
N CYS A 239 40.12 8.17 -6.70
CA CYS A 239 39.08 9.08 -6.25
C CYS A 239 39.74 10.25 -5.48
N PRO A 240 39.58 11.51 -5.93
CA PRO A 240 40.21 12.65 -5.26
C PRO A 240 39.47 13.06 -3.98
N PHE A 241 38.22 12.62 -3.82
CA PHE A 241 37.35 13.06 -2.73
C PHE A 241 37.47 12.21 -1.48
N THR A 242 37.36 12.87 -0.32
CA THR A 242 37.61 12.28 1.00
C THR A 242 36.36 11.66 1.63
N ASP A 243 35.16 12.06 1.20
CA ASP A 243 33.86 11.61 1.71
C ASP A 243 33.22 10.48 0.87
N VAL A 244 34.00 9.84 0.00
CA VAL A 244 33.53 8.76 -0.87
C VAL A 244 33.89 7.39 -0.29
N PRO A 245 32.91 6.59 0.17
CA PRO A 245 33.14 5.29 0.75
C PRO A 245 33.62 4.27 -0.30
N ALA A 246 34.40 3.28 0.14
CA ALA A 246 35.12 2.34 -0.73
C ALA A 246 34.23 1.65 -1.79
N TRP A 247 32.99 1.30 -1.44
CA TRP A 247 32.08 0.59 -2.34
C TRP A 247 31.70 1.40 -3.59
N CYS A 248 31.78 2.73 -3.55
CA CYS A 248 31.43 3.59 -4.67
C CYS A 248 32.58 4.44 -5.24
N GLN A 249 33.79 4.28 -4.70
CA GLN A 249 34.98 4.98 -5.19
C GLN A 249 35.20 4.84 -6.70
N PRO A 250 35.08 3.65 -7.33
CA PRO A 250 35.28 3.51 -8.76
C PRO A 250 34.34 4.38 -9.60
N TYR A 251 33.05 4.47 -9.20
CA TYR A 251 32.08 5.31 -9.91
C TYR A 251 32.46 6.79 -9.88
N VAL A 252 32.85 7.29 -8.71
CA VAL A 252 33.19 8.71 -8.55
C VAL A 252 34.52 9.03 -9.21
N ALA A 253 35.52 8.17 -9.05
CA ALA A 253 36.84 8.36 -9.66
C ALA A 253 36.74 8.41 -11.19
N TYR A 254 36.04 7.45 -11.79
CA TYR A 254 35.79 7.43 -13.24
C TYR A 254 35.04 8.67 -13.70
N ALA A 255 33.90 8.99 -13.07
CA ALA A 255 33.08 10.12 -13.47
C ALA A 255 33.83 11.45 -13.35
N TYR A 256 34.70 11.59 -12.35
CA TYR A 256 35.52 12.79 -12.20
C TYR A 256 36.60 12.88 -13.28
N GLU A 257 37.32 11.78 -13.55
CA GLU A 257 38.33 11.71 -14.61
C GLU A 257 37.75 12.02 -16.00
N GLN A 258 36.55 11.50 -16.29
CA GLN A 258 35.84 11.75 -17.54
C GLN A 258 35.15 13.13 -17.59
N GLY A 259 35.27 13.94 -16.53
CA GLY A 259 34.64 15.27 -16.45
C GLY A 259 33.10 15.24 -16.37
N LEU A 260 32.51 14.08 -16.05
CA LEU A 260 31.07 13.86 -15.94
C LEU A 260 30.49 14.40 -14.62
N THR A 261 31.33 14.56 -13.60
CA THR A 261 30.95 15.12 -12.31
C THR A 261 32.04 16.01 -11.72
N LYS A 262 31.67 16.80 -10.72
CA LYS A 262 32.55 17.70 -9.96
C LYS A 262 32.29 17.56 -8.47
N GLY A 263 33.24 18.02 -7.66
CA GLY A 263 33.07 18.16 -6.23
C GLY A 263 32.05 19.23 -5.87
N VAL A 264 31.55 19.17 -4.64
CA VAL A 264 30.75 20.24 -4.03
C VAL A 264 31.63 21.23 -3.25
N ASP A 265 32.83 20.79 -2.86
CA ASP A 265 33.84 21.62 -2.20
C ASP A 265 35.24 21.18 -2.66
N ASP A 266 35.87 21.99 -3.51
CA ASP A 266 37.21 21.71 -4.04
C ASP A 266 38.30 21.87 -2.98
N ALA A 267 38.10 22.72 -1.97
CA ALA A 267 39.10 22.96 -0.93
C ALA A 267 39.11 21.81 0.09
N ALA A 268 37.93 21.31 0.46
CA ALA A 268 37.77 20.16 1.35
C ALA A 268 37.82 18.81 0.61
N MET A 269 37.90 18.82 -0.72
CA MET A 269 37.85 17.62 -1.56
C MET A 269 36.61 16.78 -1.23
N LEU A 270 35.43 17.40 -1.27
CA LEU A 270 34.14 16.73 -0.99
C LEU A 270 33.35 16.52 -2.27
N PHE A 271 32.83 15.30 -2.42
CA PHE A 271 31.89 14.94 -3.48
C PHE A 271 30.44 15.20 -3.08
N GLY A 272 30.09 15.08 -1.80
CA GLY A 272 28.71 15.11 -1.31
C GLY A 272 28.01 13.76 -1.50
N THR A 273 28.69 12.64 -1.21
CA THR A 273 28.22 11.28 -1.55
C THR A 273 26.78 11.01 -1.11
N ALA A 274 26.45 11.38 0.13
CA ALA A 274 25.15 11.14 0.75
C ALA A 274 24.17 12.32 0.59
N ASP A 275 24.58 13.40 -0.07
CA ASP A 275 23.71 14.57 -0.25
C ASP A 275 22.51 14.21 -1.13
N TYR A 276 21.34 14.72 -0.77
CA TYR A 276 20.14 14.49 -1.56
C TYR A 276 20.17 15.32 -2.85
N VAL A 277 19.71 14.69 -3.94
CA VAL A 277 19.63 15.30 -5.26
C VAL A 277 18.25 15.89 -5.47
N THR A 278 18.20 17.09 -6.08
CA THR A 278 16.94 17.72 -6.50
C THR A 278 16.50 17.22 -7.87
N ALA A 279 15.21 17.41 -8.21
CA ALA A 279 14.69 17.09 -9.54
C ALA A 279 15.52 17.73 -10.67
N GLY A 280 15.84 19.03 -10.55
CA GLY A 280 16.64 19.75 -11.55
C GLY A 280 18.06 19.20 -11.73
N GLN A 281 18.70 18.78 -10.63
CA GLN A 281 20.01 18.13 -10.70
C GLN A 281 19.92 16.76 -11.40
N TYR A 282 18.86 15.99 -11.18
CA TYR A 282 18.68 14.72 -11.88
C TYR A 282 18.34 14.90 -13.36
N VAL A 283 17.47 15.86 -13.70
CA VAL A 283 17.17 16.20 -15.09
C VAL A 283 18.41 16.73 -15.82
N THR A 284 19.33 17.41 -15.13
CA THR A 284 20.64 17.76 -15.70
C THR A 284 21.40 16.51 -16.16
N PHE A 285 21.40 15.43 -15.37
CA PHE A 285 22.01 14.17 -15.79
C PHE A 285 21.29 13.54 -17.00
N ILE A 286 19.96 13.59 -17.06
CA ILE A 286 19.22 13.08 -18.22
C ILE A 286 19.56 13.88 -19.49
N LEU A 287 19.60 15.21 -19.40
CA LEU A 287 19.98 16.08 -20.51
C LEU A 287 21.41 15.79 -20.99
N ARG A 288 22.35 15.61 -20.05
CA ARG A 288 23.72 15.17 -20.37
C ARG A 288 23.75 13.81 -21.05
N ALA A 289 22.93 12.86 -20.60
CA ALA A 289 22.86 11.53 -21.19
C ALA A 289 22.35 11.58 -22.65
N LEU A 290 21.52 12.57 -22.97
CA LEU A 290 21.02 12.85 -24.33
C LEU A 290 21.96 13.77 -25.15
N GLY A 291 23.13 14.12 -24.61
CA GLY A 291 24.18 14.88 -25.30
C GLY A 291 24.08 16.41 -25.18
N TYR A 292 23.17 16.93 -24.34
CA TYR A 292 23.10 18.37 -24.07
C TYR A 292 24.17 18.78 -23.06
N GLN A 293 24.74 19.97 -23.23
CA GLN A 293 25.82 20.49 -22.40
C GLN A 293 25.34 21.61 -21.47
N ASP A 294 25.65 21.53 -20.18
CA ASP A 294 25.32 22.56 -19.18
C ASP A 294 26.53 23.45 -18.78
N SER A 295 27.65 23.27 -19.47
CA SER A 295 28.88 24.03 -19.24
C SER A 295 29.71 24.15 -20.53
N GLY A 296 30.76 24.97 -20.50
CA GLY A 296 31.58 25.33 -21.67
C GLY A 296 31.29 26.75 -22.15
N ASP A 297 31.89 27.13 -23.28
CA ASP A 297 31.77 28.50 -23.83
C ASP A 297 30.37 28.80 -24.37
N THR A 298 29.65 27.77 -24.83
CA THR A 298 28.29 27.87 -25.39
C THR A 298 27.42 26.72 -24.87
N PRO A 299 26.98 26.76 -23.59
CA PRO A 299 26.16 25.70 -23.02
C PRO A 299 24.74 25.73 -23.60
N ASP A 300 24.12 24.56 -23.71
CA ASP A 300 22.73 24.38 -24.16
C ASP A 300 21.69 24.81 -23.12
N PHE A 301 22.09 24.78 -21.84
CA PHE A 301 21.31 25.18 -20.68
C PHE A 301 22.21 25.43 -19.48
N THR A 302 21.64 25.89 -18.38
CA THR A 302 22.33 26.00 -17.09
C THR A 302 21.69 25.06 -16.10
N TRP A 303 22.45 24.61 -15.09
CA TRP A 303 21.96 23.62 -14.12
C TRP A 303 20.66 24.05 -13.40
N ASP A 304 20.45 25.35 -13.21
CA ASP A 304 19.26 25.94 -12.58
C ASP A 304 18.05 26.08 -13.53
N THR A 305 18.26 25.91 -14.84
CA THR A 305 17.20 25.94 -15.87
C THR A 305 16.87 24.56 -16.44
N ALA A 306 17.46 23.48 -15.90
CA ALA A 306 17.35 22.12 -16.44
C ALA A 306 15.90 21.62 -16.60
N LEU A 307 15.02 21.89 -15.64
CA LEU A 307 13.61 21.49 -15.73
C LEU A 307 12.91 22.20 -16.89
N GLN A 308 13.06 23.52 -16.99
CA GLN A 308 12.45 24.31 -18.06
C GLN A 308 13.00 23.88 -19.41
N ARG A 309 14.31 23.66 -19.51
CA ARG A 309 14.94 23.17 -20.73
C ARG A 309 14.41 21.80 -21.14
N GLY A 310 14.24 20.88 -20.18
CA GLY A 310 13.66 19.56 -20.43
C GLY A 310 12.26 19.66 -21.04
N MET A 311 11.43 20.59 -20.55
CA MET A 311 10.10 20.85 -21.12
C MET A 311 10.17 21.47 -22.52
N ASP A 312 11.03 22.47 -22.75
CA ASP A 312 11.19 23.13 -24.06
C ASP A 312 11.65 22.14 -25.15
N LEU A 313 12.43 21.13 -24.77
CA LEU A 313 12.92 20.07 -25.66
C LEU A 313 11.92 18.93 -25.85
N GLY A 314 10.80 18.92 -25.13
CA GLY A 314 9.83 17.82 -25.12
C GLY A 314 10.34 16.56 -24.43
N ILE A 315 11.44 16.65 -23.67
CA ILE A 315 11.96 15.58 -22.83
C ILE A 315 11.08 15.42 -21.58
N LEU A 316 10.53 16.52 -21.09
CA LEU A 316 9.49 16.53 -20.06
C LEU A 316 8.16 16.98 -20.66
N THR A 317 7.07 16.34 -20.24
CA THR A 317 5.72 16.84 -20.48
C THR A 317 5.37 17.98 -19.50
N ALA A 318 4.23 18.64 -19.70
CA ALA A 318 3.73 19.64 -18.76
C ALA A 318 3.39 19.01 -17.39
N GLY A 319 2.73 17.85 -17.38
CA GLY A 319 2.43 17.08 -16.17
C GLY A 319 3.68 16.66 -15.40
N GLU A 320 4.72 16.19 -16.08
CA GLU A 320 6.00 15.82 -15.44
C GLU A 320 6.72 17.04 -14.88
N TYR A 321 6.78 18.15 -15.64
CA TYR A 321 7.35 19.40 -15.15
C TYR A 321 6.65 19.88 -13.87
N LYS A 322 5.32 19.82 -13.85
CA LYS A 322 4.52 20.19 -12.67
C LYS A 322 4.83 19.29 -11.48
N MET A 323 4.81 17.97 -11.66
CA MET A 323 5.14 17.00 -10.61
C MET A 323 6.52 17.28 -10.01
N LEU A 324 7.53 17.52 -10.84
CA LEU A 324 8.91 17.79 -10.38
C LEU A 324 9.07 19.12 -9.64
N MET A 325 8.15 20.06 -9.82
CA MET A 325 8.14 21.37 -9.16
C MET A 325 7.34 21.38 -7.85
N GLU A 326 6.27 20.60 -7.77
CA GLU A 326 5.30 20.66 -6.68
C GLU A 326 5.44 19.52 -5.66
N GLU A 327 6.03 18.39 -6.06
CA GLU A 327 6.12 17.18 -5.22
C GLU A 327 7.54 16.90 -4.71
N PRO A 328 7.70 16.14 -3.61
CA PRO A 328 8.99 15.62 -3.20
C PRO A 328 9.65 14.78 -4.30
N PHE A 329 10.92 15.06 -4.59
CA PHE A 329 11.69 14.24 -5.53
C PHE A 329 12.24 12.99 -4.85
N LEU A 330 11.72 11.83 -5.22
CA LEU A 330 12.06 10.52 -4.66
C LEU A 330 12.71 9.61 -5.72
N ARG A 331 13.18 8.45 -5.28
CA ARG A 331 13.70 7.40 -6.16
C ARG A 331 12.63 6.84 -7.11
N ALA A 332 11.34 6.95 -6.77
CA ALA A 332 10.23 6.74 -7.68
C ALA A 332 10.36 7.61 -8.95
N GLN A 333 10.54 8.91 -8.80
CA GLN A 333 10.71 9.82 -9.93
C GLN A 333 12.02 9.57 -10.69
N VAL A 334 13.09 9.14 -10.03
CA VAL A 334 14.33 8.72 -10.68
C VAL A 334 14.07 7.54 -11.63
N ALA A 335 13.37 6.50 -11.16
CA ALA A 335 13.01 5.35 -11.98
C ALA A 335 12.09 5.75 -13.14
N TYR A 336 11.06 6.58 -12.88
CA TYR A 336 10.16 7.08 -13.90
C TYR A 336 10.89 7.83 -15.02
N LEU A 337 11.69 8.84 -14.65
CA LEU A 337 12.37 9.67 -15.62
C LEU A 337 13.44 8.87 -16.38
N SER A 338 14.14 7.96 -15.72
CA SER A 338 15.08 7.04 -16.39
C SER A 338 14.41 6.16 -17.42
N TYR A 339 13.24 5.60 -17.11
CA TYR A 339 12.52 4.71 -18.00
C TYR A 339 12.09 5.43 -19.28
N PHE A 340 11.47 6.61 -19.16
CA PHE A 340 11.03 7.38 -20.32
C PHE A 340 12.20 8.06 -21.06
N ALA A 341 13.31 8.37 -20.39
CA ALA A 341 14.53 8.86 -21.04
C ALA A 341 15.09 7.88 -22.09
N LEU A 342 14.86 6.56 -21.93
CA LEU A 342 15.28 5.54 -22.90
C LEU A 342 14.71 5.80 -24.31
N GLU A 343 13.52 6.40 -24.41
CA GLU A 343 12.82 6.65 -25.68
C GLU A 343 13.26 7.95 -26.37
N HIS A 344 13.98 8.81 -25.67
CA HIS A 344 14.39 10.09 -26.22
C HIS A 344 15.62 9.96 -27.11
N THR A 345 15.60 10.72 -28.21
CA THR A 345 16.73 10.85 -29.14
C THR A 345 17.79 11.77 -28.57
N TYR A 346 19.04 11.54 -28.95
CA TYR A 346 20.11 12.50 -28.64
C TYR A 346 19.87 13.83 -29.37
N LYS A 347 20.40 14.93 -28.82
CA LYS A 347 20.30 16.31 -29.33
C LYS A 347 20.48 16.43 -30.85
N ASP A 348 21.42 15.68 -31.43
CA ASP A 348 21.80 15.76 -32.84
C ASP A 348 21.85 14.37 -33.53
N ARG A 349 21.17 13.35 -32.98
CA ARG A 349 21.13 12.00 -33.57
C ARG A 349 19.70 11.49 -33.60
N ALA A 350 19.34 10.77 -34.66
CA ALA A 350 18.03 10.12 -34.78
C ALA A 350 17.89 8.87 -33.89
N GLU A 351 18.98 8.42 -33.28
CA GLU A 351 19.02 7.26 -32.40
C GLU A 351 18.51 7.61 -30.99
N THR A 352 17.74 6.71 -30.38
CA THR A 352 17.32 6.85 -28.98
C THR A 352 18.38 6.34 -28.02
N LEU A 353 18.31 6.78 -26.76
CA LEU A 353 19.20 6.28 -25.71
C LEU A 353 19.10 4.74 -25.56
N GLN A 354 17.90 4.16 -25.65
CA GLN A 354 17.71 2.71 -25.68
C GLN A 354 18.42 2.04 -26.86
N THR A 355 18.30 2.62 -28.07
CA THR A 355 18.89 2.05 -29.28
C THR A 355 20.41 2.06 -29.18
N GLN A 356 20.99 3.14 -28.65
CA GLN A 356 22.42 3.22 -28.41
C GLN A 356 22.88 2.14 -27.42
N LEU A 357 22.20 1.99 -26.28
CA LEU A 357 22.55 1.00 -25.27
C LEU A 357 22.41 -0.45 -25.78
N THR A 358 21.44 -0.70 -26.65
CA THR A 358 21.25 -2.01 -27.29
C THR A 358 22.37 -2.28 -28.30
N THR A 359 22.69 -1.28 -29.13
CA THR A 359 23.74 -1.40 -30.16
C THR A 359 25.14 -1.55 -29.54
N SER A 360 25.38 -0.92 -28.39
CA SER A 360 26.65 -1.08 -27.64
C SER A 360 26.72 -2.40 -26.85
N GLY A 361 25.67 -3.22 -26.86
CA GLY A 361 25.62 -4.49 -26.14
C GLY A 361 25.45 -4.35 -24.62
N VAL A 362 25.08 -3.16 -24.13
CA VAL A 362 24.76 -2.93 -22.71
C VAL A 362 23.39 -3.51 -22.37
N LEU A 363 22.43 -3.40 -23.28
CA LEU A 363 21.10 -3.98 -23.15
C LEU A 363 20.88 -5.10 -24.18
N ASP A 364 20.23 -6.17 -23.75
CA ASP A 364 19.76 -7.21 -24.65
C ASP A 364 18.45 -6.79 -25.34
N ALA A 365 18.37 -6.96 -26.65
CA ALA A 365 17.23 -6.51 -27.44
C ALA A 365 15.93 -7.28 -27.12
N ALA A 366 16.01 -8.56 -26.73
CA ALA A 366 14.86 -9.35 -26.36
C ALA A 366 14.33 -8.94 -24.98
N ASP A 367 15.23 -8.67 -24.03
CA ASP A 367 14.86 -8.14 -22.71
C ASP A 367 14.18 -6.76 -22.82
N VAL A 368 14.73 -5.89 -23.67
CA VAL A 368 14.11 -4.59 -23.99
C VAL A 368 12.71 -4.78 -24.57
N ALA A 369 12.54 -5.65 -25.58
CA ALA A 369 11.22 -5.87 -26.18
C ALA A 369 10.20 -6.42 -25.16
N ALA A 370 10.64 -7.35 -24.28
CA ALA A 370 9.80 -7.91 -23.24
C ALA A 370 9.37 -6.86 -22.21
N VAL A 371 10.31 -6.05 -21.71
CA VAL A 371 10.03 -4.98 -20.74
C VAL A 371 9.09 -3.94 -21.35
N ARG A 372 9.38 -3.46 -22.56
CA ARG A 372 8.60 -2.42 -23.24
C ARG A 372 7.20 -2.88 -23.63
N GLY A 373 7.02 -4.16 -23.95
CA GLY A 373 5.72 -4.74 -24.27
C GLY A 373 4.89 -5.13 -23.04
N GLY A 374 5.51 -5.25 -21.86
CA GLY A 374 4.85 -5.71 -20.62
C GLY A 374 4.44 -4.59 -19.66
N ILE A 375 4.91 -3.36 -19.85
CA ILE A 375 4.63 -2.23 -18.97
C ILE A 375 3.59 -1.31 -19.62
N ASP A 376 2.41 -1.23 -18.98
CA ASP A 376 1.34 -0.31 -19.36
C ASP A 376 1.31 0.91 -18.41
N VAL A 377 2.30 1.79 -18.57
CA VAL A 377 2.39 3.05 -17.81
C VAL A 377 2.52 4.19 -18.80
N SER A 378 1.53 5.09 -18.78
CA SER A 378 1.53 6.30 -19.60
C SER A 378 2.31 7.41 -18.93
N ARG A 379 2.88 8.31 -19.74
CA ARG A 379 3.50 9.53 -19.23
C ARG A 379 2.43 10.44 -18.61
N LEU A 380 2.79 11.11 -17.51
CA LEU A 380 1.99 12.19 -16.95
C LEU A 380 1.84 13.29 -18.02
N THR A 381 0.64 13.82 -18.21
CA THR A 381 0.35 14.82 -19.26
C THR A 381 0.10 16.20 -18.70
#